data_AF-A0A7Y5Q5B0-F1
#
_entry.id   AF-A0A7Y5Q5B0-F1
#
_cell.length_a   1.000
_cell.length_b   1.000
_cell.length_c   1.000
_cell.angle_alpha   90.00
_cell.angle_beta   90.00
_cell.angle_gamma   90.00
#
_symmetry.space_group_name_H-M   'P 1'
#
loop_
_entity.id
_entity.type
_entity.pdbx_description
1 polymer ?
#
loop_
_entity_poly.entity_id
_entity_poly.type
_entity_poly.pdbx_seq_one_letter_code
_entity_poly.pdbx_strand_id
1 'polypeptide(L)'
;MIPPKAAKPAEPAPPTVSGVWVLPRADGGADYLEIYGKRRFIYRSGDGLVAGGQAEVAGNRLVLQGQESRRAFVYELESKTLRLIPDADDRPADETDLGRMAPRGGDVATWQRRGALTHNGKVPIESAADLLGTFVYRGAPGREEQLVLLPDGAFRYRGPDELAADGSWALTDEVLELSDGLVTRRLTPVLRFDAGAWRLDLTRHESEATEPASDLADLPPAYHTMASYTRASPPLPADFTGRYEITVAGVRHRLLFTPGGQLRYVRGTQIVPGEYQVDGSILTIALRDAEGEVERRRLLAELLPDGLLLVRLPDQHLAVDLLAELPPVSGAVARYRTW
;
A
#
# COMPACT_ATOMS: atom_id res chain seq x y z
N MET A 1 45.39 -14.38 -9.44
CA MET A 1 44.04 -13.76 -9.36
C MET A 1 43.93 -13.08 -8.00
N ILE A 2 43.80 -11.76 -7.98
CA ILE A 2 43.60 -10.99 -6.75
C ILE A 2 42.09 -10.91 -6.53
N PRO A 3 41.55 -11.32 -5.36
CA PRO A 3 40.12 -11.26 -5.10
C PRO A 3 39.66 -9.79 -5.07
N PRO A 4 38.45 -9.48 -5.58
CA PRO A 4 37.92 -8.13 -5.56
C PRO A 4 37.74 -7.66 -4.12
N LYS A 5 38.26 -6.46 -3.85
CA LYS A 5 38.15 -5.78 -2.56
C LYS A 5 36.67 -5.49 -2.28
N ALA A 6 36.14 -6.02 -1.18
CA ALA A 6 34.75 -5.80 -0.77
C ALA A 6 34.45 -4.30 -0.70
N ALA A 7 33.36 -3.89 -1.35
CA ALA A 7 32.88 -2.52 -1.30
C ALA A 7 32.52 -2.16 0.15
N LYS A 8 33.03 -1.03 0.62
CA LYS A 8 32.69 -0.48 1.93
C LYS A 8 31.17 -0.22 1.96
N PRO A 9 30.43 -0.65 3.00
CA PRO A 9 29.01 -0.37 3.11
C PRO A 9 28.76 1.13 2.97
N ALA A 10 27.77 1.50 2.14
CA ALA A 10 27.36 2.88 2.00
C ALA A 10 26.90 3.41 3.37
N GLU A 11 27.46 4.55 3.77
CA GLU A 11 27.07 5.23 4.99
C GLU A 11 25.60 5.67 4.87
N PRO A 12 24.76 5.46 5.90
CA PRO A 12 23.33 5.79 5.80
C PRO A 12 23.17 7.29 5.54
N ALA A 13 22.31 7.62 4.58
CA ALA A 13 22.00 9.01 4.28
C ALA A 13 21.46 9.72 5.55
N PRO A 14 21.81 11.00 5.77
CA PRO A 14 21.35 11.74 6.93
C PRO A 14 19.82 11.79 6.97
N PRO A 15 19.22 11.84 8.18
CA PRO A 15 17.76 11.88 8.31
C PRO A 15 17.21 13.13 7.62
N THR A 16 16.13 12.94 6.86
CA THR A 16 15.44 14.02 6.15
C THR A 16 14.04 14.22 6.73
N VAL A 17 13.55 15.45 6.74
CA VAL A 17 12.16 15.76 7.12
C VAL A 17 11.12 15.11 6.17
N SER A 18 11.55 14.67 4.99
CA SER A 18 10.70 13.89 4.08
C SER A 18 10.35 12.53 4.67
N GLY A 19 9.07 12.17 4.60
CA GLY A 19 8.53 10.95 5.18
C GLY A 19 7.10 11.11 5.64
N VAL A 20 6.58 10.06 6.28
CA VAL A 20 5.26 10.05 6.92
C VAL A 20 5.47 10.18 8.41
N TRP A 21 4.77 11.13 9.01
CA TRP A 21 4.86 11.51 10.40
C TRP A 21 3.50 11.34 11.05
N VAL A 22 3.47 10.79 12.26
CA VAL A 22 2.25 10.49 13.01
C VAL A 22 2.29 11.24 14.32
N LEU A 23 1.22 11.95 14.64
CA LEU A 23 1.00 12.56 15.94
C LEU A 23 -0.19 11.85 16.61
N PRO A 24 0.06 11.00 17.62
CA PRO A 24 -1.00 10.37 18.40
C PRO A 24 -1.84 11.43 19.13
N ARG A 25 -3.16 11.21 19.18
CA ARG A 25 -4.11 12.04 19.93
C ARG A 25 -4.55 11.36 21.22
N ALA A 26 -5.02 12.15 22.17
CA ALA A 26 -5.50 11.65 23.47
C ALA A 26 -6.78 10.81 23.36
N ASP A 27 -7.57 11.00 22.29
CA ASP A 27 -8.79 10.25 21.97
C ASP A 27 -8.52 8.89 21.31
N GLY A 28 -7.25 8.51 21.15
CA GLY A 28 -6.84 7.27 20.48
C GLY A 28 -6.73 7.40 18.96
N GLY A 29 -7.11 8.55 18.37
CA GLY A 29 -6.88 8.87 16.98
C GLY A 29 -5.43 9.26 16.68
N ALA A 30 -5.14 9.59 15.43
CA ALA A 30 -3.84 10.11 15.05
C ALA A 30 -3.95 11.07 13.87
N ASP A 31 -3.13 12.11 13.93
CA ASP A 31 -2.88 13.00 12.81
C ASP A 31 -1.69 12.49 11.99
N TYR A 32 -1.75 12.72 10.68
CA TYR A 32 -0.72 12.30 9.73
C TYR A 32 -0.18 13.50 8.96
N LEU A 33 1.14 13.61 8.88
CA LEU A 33 1.82 14.59 8.05
C LEU A 33 2.77 13.85 7.11
N GLU A 34 2.51 13.92 5.82
CA GLU A 34 3.37 13.40 4.77
C GLU A 34 4.11 14.58 4.12
N ILE A 35 5.45 14.53 4.09
CA ILE A 35 6.28 15.53 3.41
C ILE A 35 7.05 14.85 2.29
N TYR A 36 6.83 15.34 1.06
CA TYR A 36 7.42 14.81 -0.16
C TYR A 36 8.50 15.77 -0.68
N GLY A 37 9.76 15.33 -0.60
CA GLY A 37 10.87 15.94 -1.35
C GLY A 37 11.13 17.44 -1.09
N LYS A 38 10.97 17.93 0.15
CA LYS A 38 11.07 19.37 0.52
C LYS A 38 10.17 20.31 -0.30
N ARG A 39 9.16 19.80 -1.01
CA ARG A 39 8.37 20.56 -2.00
C ARG A 39 6.88 20.51 -1.78
N ARG A 40 6.35 19.40 -1.22
CA ARG A 40 4.91 19.22 -1.01
C ARG A 40 4.62 18.54 0.32
N PHE A 41 3.40 18.75 0.81
CA PHE A 41 2.90 18.01 1.96
C PHE A 41 1.44 17.59 1.79
N ILE A 42 1.05 16.57 2.56
CA ILE A 42 -0.34 16.24 2.85
C ILE A 42 -0.46 16.11 4.36
N TYR A 43 -1.40 16.82 4.96
CA TYR A 43 -1.82 16.66 6.34
C TYR A 43 -3.19 16.00 6.37
N ARG A 44 -3.38 15.02 7.27
CA ARG A 44 -4.68 14.44 7.58
C ARG A 44 -4.91 14.49 9.08
N SER A 45 -6.03 15.05 9.52
CA SER A 45 -6.39 14.98 10.93
C SER A 45 -7.01 13.61 11.25
N GLY A 46 -6.96 13.23 12.53
CA GLY A 46 -7.69 12.05 13.03
C GLY A 46 -9.20 12.12 12.81
N ASP A 47 -9.75 13.33 12.61
CA ASP A 47 -11.18 13.57 12.37
C ASP A 47 -11.53 13.61 10.87
N GLY A 48 -10.59 13.25 9.98
CA GLY A 48 -10.81 13.13 8.54
C GLY A 48 -10.60 14.41 7.72
N LEU A 49 -10.12 15.50 8.30
CA LEU A 49 -9.75 16.71 7.54
C LEU A 49 -8.50 16.42 6.72
N VAL A 50 -8.41 16.99 5.52
CA VAL A 50 -7.25 16.81 4.63
C VAL A 50 -6.80 18.17 4.11
N ALA A 51 -5.56 18.54 4.41
CA ALA A 51 -4.91 19.70 3.81
C ALA A 51 -3.73 19.25 2.95
N GLY A 52 -3.51 19.91 1.82
CA GLY A 52 -2.36 19.64 0.96
C GLY A 52 -1.83 20.92 0.35
N GLY A 53 -0.56 20.89 -0.05
CA GLY A 53 0.05 22.06 -0.66
C GLY A 53 1.56 21.94 -0.82
N GLN A 54 2.23 23.08 -0.84
CA GLN A 54 3.68 23.18 -0.98
C GLN A 54 4.34 23.10 0.39
N ALA A 55 5.46 22.39 0.46
CA ALA A 55 6.36 22.42 1.60
C ALA A 55 7.64 23.12 1.17
N GLU A 56 8.24 23.92 2.04
CA GLU A 56 9.56 24.50 1.85
C GLU A 56 10.42 24.17 3.05
N VAL A 57 11.64 23.68 2.80
CA VAL A 57 12.57 23.26 3.86
C VAL A 57 13.89 23.97 3.66
N ALA A 58 14.18 24.93 4.54
CA ALA A 58 15.39 25.74 4.52
C ALA A 58 16.05 25.72 5.91
N GLY A 59 17.25 25.14 6.02
CA GLY A 59 17.90 24.93 7.32
C GLY A 59 17.07 24.03 8.23
N ASN A 60 16.70 24.54 9.41
CA ASN A 60 15.78 23.91 10.37
C ASN A 60 14.36 24.49 10.31
N ARG A 61 14.01 25.18 9.22
CA ARG A 61 12.68 25.76 9.01
C ARG A 61 11.88 24.89 8.05
N LEU A 62 10.63 24.61 8.41
CA LEU A 62 9.63 23.94 7.58
C LEU A 62 8.43 24.89 7.41
N VAL A 63 8.13 25.26 6.17
CA VAL A 63 6.93 26.04 5.84
C VAL A 63 5.99 25.15 5.05
N LEU A 64 4.73 25.08 5.47
CA LEU A 64 3.64 24.38 4.79
C LEU A 64 2.65 25.42 4.26
N GLN A 65 2.53 25.51 2.95
CA GLN A 65 1.63 26.45 2.27
C GLN A 65 0.49 25.65 1.63
N GLY A 66 -0.68 25.68 2.26
CA GLY A 66 -1.94 25.23 1.68
C GLY A 66 -2.59 26.31 0.81
N GLN A 67 -3.78 26.00 0.28
CA GLN A 67 -4.52 26.91 -0.61
C GLN A 67 -4.95 28.22 0.10
N GLU A 68 -5.43 28.11 1.35
CA GLU A 68 -6.01 29.24 2.10
C GLU A 68 -5.24 29.58 3.39
N SER A 69 -4.14 28.85 3.64
CA SER A 69 -3.51 28.82 4.95
C SER A 69 -2.03 28.52 4.84
N ARG A 70 -1.24 29.15 5.71
CA ARG A 70 0.20 28.94 5.80
C ARG A 70 0.56 28.56 7.23
N ARG A 71 1.42 27.57 7.37
CA ARG A 71 2.04 27.19 8.64
C ARG A 71 3.56 27.26 8.54
N ALA A 72 4.22 27.78 9.55
CA ALA A 72 5.68 27.84 9.62
C ALA A 72 6.17 27.26 10.93
N PHE A 73 7.20 26.41 10.84
CA PHE A 73 7.76 25.71 11.97
C PHE A 73 9.28 25.81 11.98
N VAL A 74 9.85 25.95 13.17
CA VAL A 74 11.18 25.45 13.44
C VAL A 74 11.05 23.96 13.73
N TYR A 75 11.90 23.13 13.12
CA TYR A 75 11.89 21.70 13.34
C TYR A 75 13.20 21.17 13.90
N GLU A 76 13.08 20.16 14.76
CA GLU A 76 14.19 19.34 15.22
C GLU A 76 13.95 17.91 14.75
N LEU A 77 14.97 17.30 14.15
CA LEU A 77 14.87 15.98 13.54
C LEU A 77 15.90 15.02 14.14
N GLU A 78 15.40 13.99 14.80
CA GLU A 78 16.21 12.93 15.39
C GLU A 78 15.74 11.57 14.88
N SER A 79 16.38 11.03 13.83
CA SER A 79 16.14 9.70 13.22
C SER A 79 14.67 9.30 12.91
N LYS A 80 13.84 9.12 13.94
CA LYS A 80 12.43 8.76 13.92
C LYS A 80 11.52 9.78 14.62
N THR A 81 12.04 10.91 15.07
CA THR A 81 11.25 11.93 15.75
C THR A 81 11.38 13.26 15.02
N LEU A 82 10.25 13.87 14.69
CA LEU A 82 10.15 15.22 14.15
C LEU A 82 9.43 16.09 15.17
N ARG A 83 10.15 16.99 15.83
CA ARG A 83 9.54 17.99 16.71
C ARG A 83 9.27 19.22 15.87
N LEU A 84 8.01 19.67 15.85
CA LEU A 84 7.60 20.91 15.22
C LEU A 84 7.30 21.93 16.31
N ILE A 85 7.88 23.12 16.17
CA ILE A 85 7.71 24.26 17.05
C ILE A 85 7.19 25.40 16.17
N PRO A 86 6.06 26.06 16.48
CA PRO A 86 5.59 27.21 15.71
C PRO A 86 6.69 28.26 15.58
N ASP A 87 6.97 28.67 14.36
CA ASP A 87 7.87 29.79 14.08
C ASP A 87 7.21 31.10 14.56
N ALA A 88 8.00 32.14 14.84
CA ALA A 88 7.49 33.46 15.20
C ALA A 88 6.60 34.07 14.10
N ASP A 89 6.83 33.67 12.84
CA ASP A 89 6.02 34.05 11.68
C ASP A 89 4.84 33.09 11.41
N ASP A 90 4.58 32.10 12.28
CA ASP A 90 3.42 31.21 12.13
C ASP A 90 2.12 31.98 12.39
N ARG A 91 1.20 31.91 11.42
CA ARG A 91 -0.12 32.55 11.51
C ARG A 91 -1.18 31.54 11.09
N PRO A 92 -1.52 30.57 11.95
CA PRO A 92 -2.60 29.63 11.65
C PRO A 92 -3.92 30.39 11.48
N ALA A 93 -4.63 30.12 10.39
CA ALA A 93 -6.00 30.56 10.23
C ALA A 93 -6.92 29.48 10.80
N ASP A 94 -7.46 29.69 12.01
CA ASP A 94 -8.14 28.65 12.82
C ASP A 94 -9.30 27.93 12.10
N GLU A 95 -9.89 28.57 11.09
CA GLU A 95 -11.00 28.02 10.29
C GLU A 95 -10.54 27.12 9.14
N THR A 96 -9.25 27.06 8.84
CA THR A 96 -8.69 26.30 7.70
C THR A 96 -8.17 24.94 8.10
N ASP A 97 -8.20 23.98 7.16
CA ASP A 97 -7.76 22.59 7.40
C ASP A 97 -6.32 22.50 7.92
N LEU A 98 -5.41 23.33 7.40
CA LEU A 98 -4.01 23.38 7.85
C LEU A 98 -3.81 24.25 9.09
N GLY A 99 -4.62 25.29 9.27
CA GLY A 99 -4.64 26.07 10.51
C GLY A 99 -4.97 25.19 11.71
N ARG A 100 -5.71 24.10 11.47
CA ARG A 100 -6.06 23.13 12.49
C ARG A 100 -4.96 22.15 12.89
N MET A 101 -3.89 22.04 12.09
CA MET A 101 -2.76 21.15 12.35
C MET A 101 -2.04 21.50 13.66
N ALA A 102 -1.63 20.51 14.44
CA ALA A 102 -0.77 20.73 15.60
C ALA A 102 0.70 20.92 15.18
N PRO A 103 1.50 21.67 15.94
CA PRO A 103 1.16 22.40 17.18
C PRO A 103 0.32 23.66 16.93
N ARG A 104 -0.32 24.22 17.96
CA ARG A 104 -0.97 25.55 17.91
C ARG A 104 -0.54 26.39 19.11
N GLY A 105 -0.65 27.73 19.01
CA GLY A 105 -0.54 28.61 20.18
C GLY A 105 0.80 28.63 20.91
N GLY A 106 1.90 28.22 20.27
CA GLY A 106 3.24 28.16 20.87
C GLY A 106 3.61 26.81 21.49
N ASP A 107 2.72 25.82 21.44
CA ASP A 107 3.02 24.46 21.90
C ASP A 107 4.01 23.74 20.97
N VAL A 108 4.63 22.66 21.46
CA VAL A 108 5.50 21.80 20.65
C VAL A 108 4.77 20.49 20.35
N ALA A 109 4.74 20.08 19.08
CA ALA A 109 4.22 18.76 18.71
C ALA A 109 5.36 17.82 18.34
N THR A 110 5.39 16.66 18.97
CA THR A 110 6.38 15.62 18.68
C THR A 110 5.76 14.55 17.81
N TRP A 111 6.12 14.57 16.54
CA TRP A 111 5.67 13.62 15.55
C TRP A 111 6.63 12.44 15.48
N GLN A 112 6.07 11.24 15.41
CA GLN A 112 6.82 10.01 15.25
C GLN A 112 6.86 9.64 13.78
N ARG A 113 8.05 9.35 13.27
CA ARG A 113 8.24 8.87 11.92
C ARG A 113 7.53 7.53 11.83
N ARG A 114 6.49 7.49 11.03
CA ARG A 114 6.07 6.23 10.43
C ARG A 114 7.21 5.86 9.50
N GLY A 115 8.08 4.94 9.96
CA GLY A 115 8.71 4.03 9.00
C GLY A 115 7.60 3.55 8.09
N ALA A 116 7.82 3.54 6.77
CA ALA A 116 6.78 3.22 5.78
C ALA A 116 5.86 2.10 6.31
N LEU A 117 4.59 2.43 6.54
CA LEU A 117 3.57 1.55 7.15
C LEU A 117 4.00 0.88 8.48
N THR A 118 3.86 1.56 9.63
CA THR A 118 3.88 0.87 10.93
C THR A 118 2.48 0.37 11.31
N HIS A 119 2.26 -0.91 11.08
CA HIS A 119 1.93 -1.91 12.11
C HIS A 119 2.09 -3.32 11.51
N ASN A 120 3.20 -3.99 11.78
CA ASN A 120 3.42 -5.42 11.50
C ASN A 120 3.20 -5.89 10.03
N GLY A 121 3.33 -5.00 9.05
CA GLY A 121 3.06 -5.29 7.65
C GLY A 121 1.58 -5.44 7.29
N LYS A 122 0.63 -5.15 8.21
CA LYS A 122 -0.81 -5.23 7.94
C LYS A 122 -1.26 -4.19 6.91
N VAL A 123 -2.11 -4.62 5.99
CA VAL A 123 -2.73 -3.80 4.96
C VAL A 123 -4.25 -3.86 5.16
N PRO A 124 -4.94 -2.70 5.17
CA PRO A 124 -6.39 -2.68 5.29
C PRO A 124 -7.02 -3.42 4.10
N ILE A 125 -8.06 -4.21 4.39
CA ILE A 125 -8.91 -4.84 3.37
C ILE A 125 -10.07 -3.87 3.16
N GLU A 126 -10.08 -3.18 2.03
CA GLU A 126 -11.10 -2.18 1.70
C GLU A 126 -12.27 -2.82 0.94
N SER A 127 -12.03 -3.98 0.30
CA SER A 127 -13.04 -4.71 -0.44
C SER A 127 -12.71 -6.19 -0.62
N ALA A 128 -13.71 -6.98 -1.01
CA ALA A 128 -13.53 -8.39 -1.38
C ALA A 128 -12.45 -8.59 -2.46
N ALA A 129 -12.27 -7.60 -3.35
CA ALA A 129 -11.26 -7.62 -4.40
C ALA A 129 -9.83 -7.80 -3.88
N ASP A 130 -9.52 -7.31 -2.67
CA ASP A 130 -8.18 -7.37 -2.10
C ASP A 130 -7.77 -8.80 -1.76
N LEU A 131 -8.76 -9.66 -1.48
CA LEU A 131 -8.61 -11.06 -1.13
C LEU A 131 -8.55 -12.00 -2.34
N LEU A 132 -8.75 -11.50 -3.56
CA LEU A 132 -8.67 -12.36 -4.75
C LEU A 132 -7.26 -12.91 -4.94
N GLY A 133 -7.16 -14.11 -5.51
CA GLY A 133 -5.88 -14.69 -5.90
C GLY A 133 -5.72 -16.12 -5.41
N THR A 134 -4.50 -16.62 -5.56
CA THR A 134 -4.10 -17.95 -5.09
C THR A 134 -3.27 -17.81 -3.84
N PHE A 135 -3.62 -18.53 -2.78
CA PHE A 135 -3.00 -18.48 -1.48
C PHE A 135 -2.50 -19.87 -1.11
N VAL A 136 -1.25 -19.95 -0.71
CA VAL A 136 -0.56 -21.20 -0.44
C VAL A 136 -0.20 -21.26 1.03
N TYR A 137 -0.74 -22.25 1.73
CA TYR A 137 -0.41 -22.55 3.11
C TYR A 137 0.65 -23.65 3.16
N ARG A 138 1.69 -23.41 3.96
CA ARG A 138 2.80 -24.34 4.19
C ARG A 138 2.99 -24.56 5.68
N GLY A 139 1.97 -25.13 6.33
CA GLY A 139 1.97 -25.37 7.77
C GLY A 139 3.02 -26.40 8.23
N ALA A 140 3.43 -27.31 7.35
CA ALA A 140 4.46 -28.30 7.61
C ALA A 140 5.27 -28.61 6.33
N PRO A 141 6.54 -29.03 6.44
CA PRO A 141 7.33 -29.47 5.29
C PRO A 141 6.61 -30.58 4.51
N GLY A 142 6.49 -30.42 3.19
CA GLY A 142 5.83 -31.41 2.31
C GLY A 142 4.30 -31.36 2.32
N ARG A 143 3.67 -30.47 3.11
CA ARG A 143 2.24 -30.20 3.07
C ARG A 143 2.02 -28.80 2.50
N GLU A 144 1.62 -28.76 1.23
CA GLU A 144 1.22 -27.55 0.55
C GLU A 144 -0.28 -27.60 0.31
N GLU A 145 -0.98 -26.58 0.77
CA GLU A 145 -2.42 -26.42 0.59
C GLU A 145 -2.69 -25.13 -0.17
N GLN A 146 -3.72 -25.14 -1.01
CA GLN A 146 -4.03 -24.05 -1.90
C GLN A 146 -5.47 -23.59 -1.70
N LEU A 147 -5.65 -22.30 -1.43
CA LEU A 147 -6.94 -21.60 -1.45
C LEU A 147 -6.95 -20.62 -2.60
N VAL A 148 -7.95 -20.68 -3.48
CA VAL A 148 -8.13 -19.76 -4.60
C VAL A 148 -9.44 -19.02 -4.41
N LEU A 149 -9.39 -17.68 -4.40
CA LEU A 149 -10.56 -16.80 -4.34
C LEU A 149 -10.75 -16.13 -5.71
N LEU A 150 -11.88 -16.39 -6.37
CA LEU A 150 -12.16 -15.96 -7.75
C LEU A 150 -13.08 -14.73 -7.81
N PRO A 151 -12.98 -13.90 -8.88
CA PRO A 151 -13.74 -12.65 -9.00
C PRO A 151 -15.27 -12.80 -9.05
N ASP A 152 -15.76 -13.97 -9.44
CA ASP A 152 -17.19 -14.29 -9.55
C ASP A 152 -17.81 -14.74 -8.22
N GLY A 153 -17.05 -14.69 -7.13
CA GLY A 153 -17.49 -15.17 -5.83
C GLY A 153 -17.34 -16.68 -5.66
N ALA A 154 -16.68 -17.40 -6.57
CA ALA A 154 -16.35 -18.81 -6.38
C ALA A 154 -14.99 -18.99 -5.67
N PHE A 155 -14.85 -20.03 -4.85
CA PHE A 155 -13.57 -20.43 -4.28
C PHE A 155 -13.23 -21.87 -4.64
N ARG A 156 -11.93 -22.19 -4.58
CA ARG A 156 -11.42 -23.56 -4.67
C ARG A 156 -10.39 -23.79 -3.57
N TYR A 157 -10.50 -24.91 -2.87
CA TYR A 157 -9.55 -25.37 -1.87
C TYR A 157 -8.99 -26.74 -2.26
N ARG A 158 -7.69 -26.91 -2.08
CA ARG A 158 -6.98 -28.19 -2.21
C ARG A 158 -6.08 -28.36 -1.00
N GLY A 159 -6.36 -29.37 -0.19
CA GLY A 159 -5.61 -29.75 0.99
C GLY A 159 -4.65 -30.92 0.74
N PRO A 160 -4.02 -31.47 1.80
CA PRO A 160 -3.28 -32.71 1.71
C PRO A 160 -4.23 -33.91 1.46
N ASP A 161 -3.67 -35.05 1.07
CA ASP A 161 -4.38 -36.33 1.01
C ASP A 161 -5.66 -36.30 0.14
N GLU A 162 -5.62 -35.54 -0.96
CA GLU A 162 -6.71 -35.36 -1.94
C GLU A 162 -7.94 -34.57 -1.43
N LEU A 163 -7.87 -33.97 -0.23
CA LEU A 163 -8.92 -33.07 0.26
C LEU A 163 -9.19 -31.94 -0.73
N ALA A 164 -10.45 -31.74 -1.09
CA ALA A 164 -10.84 -30.70 -2.03
C ALA A 164 -12.25 -30.17 -1.72
N ALA A 165 -12.40 -28.85 -1.80
CA ALA A 165 -13.69 -28.21 -1.69
C ALA A 165 -13.80 -27.07 -2.72
N ASP A 166 -14.96 -26.93 -3.33
CA ASP A 166 -15.30 -25.85 -4.23
C ASP A 166 -16.64 -25.25 -3.78
N GLY A 167 -16.82 -23.95 -3.92
CA GLY A 167 -18.05 -23.31 -3.46
C GLY A 167 -18.07 -21.81 -3.69
N SER A 168 -18.87 -21.11 -2.89
CA SER A 168 -18.98 -19.65 -2.92
C SER A 168 -18.24 -19.00 -1.76
N TRP A 169 -17.71 -17.80 -1.98
CA TRP A 169 -17.16 -16.95 -0.93
C TRP A 169 -17.72 -15.54 -0.98
N ALA A 170 -17.73 -14.88 0.19
CA ALA A 170 -18.12 -13.49 0.33
C ALA A 170 -17.28 -12.83 1.44
N LEU A 171 -17.16 -11.50 1.38
CA LEU A 171 -16.61 -10.69 2.46
C LEU A 171 -17.70 -9.74 2.96
N THR A 172 -18.19 -9.97 4.17
CA THR A 172 -19.27 -9.18 4.79
C THR A 172 -18.80 -8.72 6.16
N ASP A 173 -18.84 -7.41 6.44
CA ASP A 173 -18.43 -6.82 7.73
C ASP A 173 -17.07 -7.33 8.22
N GLU A 174 -16.06 -7.34 7.33
CA GLU A 174 -14.71 -7.84 7.60
C GLU A 174 -14.60 -9.36 7.88
N VAL A 175 -15.67 -10.13 7.65
CA VAL A 175 -15.69 -11.59 7.78
C VAL A 175 -15.69 -12.24 6.40
N LEU A 176 -14.66 -13.05 6.13
CA LEU A 176 -14.58 -13.94 4.99
C LEU A 176 -15.43 -15.17 5.26
N GLU A 177 -16.51 -15.34 4.50
CA GLU A 177 -17.33 -16.54 4.50
C GLU A 177 -16.95 -17.42 3.31
N LEU A 178 -16.65 -18.70 3.56
CA LEU A 178 -16.45 -19.73 2.52
C LEU A 178 -17.51 -20.80 2.72
N SER A 179 -18.29 -21.13 1.69
CA SER A 179 -19.35 -22.14 1.76
C SER A 179 -19.34 -23.07 0.56
N ASP A 180 -19.30 -24.37 0.80
CA ASP A 180 -19.43 -25.42 -0.23
C ASP A 180 -20.87 -25.99 -0.32
N GLY A 181 -21.82 -25.36 0.37
CA GLY A 181 -23.22 -25.80 0.45
C GLY A 181 -23.52 -26.80 1.57
N LEU A 182 -22.49 -27.39 2.21
CA LEU A 182 -22.63 -28.27 3.37
C LEU A 182 -22.10 -27.59 4.65
N VAL A 183 -20.94 -26.95 4.55
CA VAL A 183 -20.27 -26.23 5.64
C VAL A 183 -20.07 -24.78 5.23
N THR A 184 -20.16 -23.87 6.20
CA THR A 184 -19.74 -22.48 6.04
C THR A 184 -18.65 -22.16 7.05
N ARG A 185 -17.44 -21.86 6.56
CA ARG A 185 -16.33 -21.35 7.36
C ARG A 185 -16.44 -19.83 7.46
N ARG A 186 -16.22 -19.28 8.65
CA ARG A 186 -16.20 -17.84 8.92
C ARG A 186 -14.85 -17.45 9.49
N LEU A 187 -14.12 -16.62 8.75
CA LEU A 187 -12.74 -16.29 9.03
C LEU A 187 -12.56 -14.78 9.03
N THR A 188 -11.79 -14.24 9.97
CA THR A 188 -11.33 -12.84 9.93
C THR A 188 -10.03 -12.78 9.12
N PRO A 189 -10.03 -12.14 7.94
CA PRO A 189 -8.85 -12.00 7.10
C PRO A 189 -8.02 -10.78 7.51
N VAL A 190 -6.70 -10.92 7.44
CA VAL A 190 -5.76 -9.79 7.53
C VAL A 190 -4.72 -9.95 6.43
N LEU A 191 -4.68 -9.01 5.49
CA LEU A 191 -3.62 -8.95 4.50
C LEU A 191 -2.35 -8.36 5.09
N ARG A 192 -1.20 -8.92 4.73
CA ARG A 192 0.11 -8.44 5.16
C ARG A 192 1.11 -8.46 4.02
N PHE A 193 2.04 -7.52 4.02
CA PHE A 193 3.21 -7.56 3.15
C PHE A 193 4.47 -7.65 4.02
N ASP A 194 5.12 -8.81 4.01
CA ASP A 194 6.38 -9.04 4.72
C ASP A 194 7.35 -9.85 3.86
N ALA A 195 8.66 -9.65 4.07
CA ALA A 195 9.73 -10.37 3.36
C ALA A 195 9.59 -10.43 1.81
N GLY A 196 8.94 -9.44 1.19
CA GLY A 196 8.76 -9.37 -0.26
C GLY A 196 7.57 -10.19 -0.81
N ALA A 197 6.72 -10.75 0.06
CA ALA A 197 5.55 -11.51 -0.33
C ALA A 197 4.29 -11.01 0.36
N TRP A 198 3.15 -11.14 -0.33
CA TRP A 198 1.85 -10.97 0.30
C TRP A 198 1.50 -12.19 1.12
N ARG A 199 0.90 -11.93 2.27
CA ARG A 199 0.34 -12.94 3.16
C ARG A 199 -1.10 -12.62 3.48
N LEU A 200 -1.89 -13.68 3.61
CA LEU A 200 -3.25 -13.64 4.12
C LEU A 200 -3.27 -14.43 5.42
N ASP A 201 -3.35 -13.71 6.54
CA ASP A 201 -3.58 -14.31 7.84
C ASP A 201 -5.08 -14.49 8.01
N LEU A 202 -5.53 -15.73 8.18
CA LEU A 202 -6.92 -16.08 8.46
C LEU A 202 -7.02 -16.50 9.92
N THR A 203 -7.91 -15.85 10.68
CA THR A 203 -8.22 -16.21 12.06
C THR A 203 -9.64 -16.73 12.14
N ARG A 204 -9.88 -17.76 12.95
CA ARG A 204 -11.23 -18.27 13.22
C ARG A 204 -12.12 -17.16 13.79
N HIS A 205 -13.27 -16.91 13.17
CA HIS A 205 -14.23 -15.94 13.70
C HIS A 205 -14.98 -16.55 14.89
N GLU A 206 -15.42 -15.73 15.85
CA GLU A 206 -16.11 -16.21 17.06
C GLU A 206 -17.43 -16.94 16.76
N SER A 207 -18.09 -16.61 15.65
CA SER A 207 -19.32 -17.24 15.18
C SER A 207 -19.09 -18.47 14.29
N GLU A 208 -17.84 -18.93 14.17
CA GLU A 208 -17.50 -20.11 13.37
C GLU A 208 -17.86 -21.40 14.11
N ALA A 209 -18.85 -22.11 13.57
CA ALA A 209 -19.15 -23.49 13.97
C ALA A 209 -18.51 -24.44 12.95
N THR A 210 -17.44 -25.13 13.34
CA THR A 210 -16.83 -26.18 12.52
C THR A 210 -17.54 -27.49 12.80
N GLU A 211 -18.51 -27.85 11.95
CA GLU A 211 -19.00 -29.23 11.86
C GLU A 211 -18.15 -30.00 10.83
N PRO A 212 -17.61 -31.19 11.17
CA PRO A 212 -16.82 -32.00 10.24
C PRO A 212 -17.73 -32.72 9.25
N ALA A 213 -18.37 -31.96 8.37
CA ALA A 213 -19.32 -32.46 7.38
C ALA A 213 -18.80 -32.39 5.93
N SER A 214 -17.62 -31.80 5.70
CA SER A 214 -17.00 -31.62 4.39
C SER A 214 -15.49 -31.36 4.51
N ASP A 215 -14.73 -31.61 3.45
CA ASP A 215 -13.30 -31.31 3.30
C ASP A 215 -12.98 -29.82 3.56
N LEU A 216 -13.95 -28.91 3.34
CA LEU A 216 -13.82 -27.49 3.68
C LEU A 216 -13.61 -27.27 5.19
N ALA A 217 -14.12 -28.18 6.04
CA ALA A 217 -13.91 -28.10 7.48
C ALA A 217 -12.43 -28.22 7.86
N ASP A 218 -11.60 -28.86 7.04
CA ASP A 218 -10.17 -29.03 7.26
C ASP A 218 -9.31 -27.85 6.76
N LEU A 219 -9.91 -26.87 6.05
CA LEU A 219 -9.21 -25.66 5.60
C LEU A 219 -8.54 -24.91 6.77
N PRO A 220 -7.22 -24.63 6.73
CA PRO A 220 -6.56 -23.89 7.80
C PRO A 220 -7.06 -22.45 7.94
N PRO A 221 -7.31 -21.96 9.16
CA PRO A 221 -7.14 -22.64 10.44
C PRO A 221 -8.34 -23.55 10.80
N ALA A 222 -8.18 -24.88 10.73
CA ALA A 222 -9.20 -25.82 11.22
C ALA A 222 -9.00 -26.10 12.71
N TYR A 223 -7.79 -26.54 13.07
CA TYR A 223 -7.42 -26.98 14.42
C TYR A 223 -6.61 -25.95 15.22
N HIS A 224 -6.27 -24.83 14.60
CA HIS A 224 -5.53 -23.71 15.20
C HIS A 224 -6.42 -22.47 15.26
N THR A 225 -5.98 -21.43 15.96
CA THR A 225 -6.69 -20.15 15.98
C THR A 225 -6.46 -19.35 14.70
N MET A 226 -5.29 -19.49 14.08
CA MET A 226 -4.87 -18.70 12.93
C MET A 226 -4.01 -19.54 11.97
N ALA A 227 -4.12 -19.25 10.68
CA ALA A 227 -3.24 -19.77 9.64
C ALA A 227 -2.77 -18.62 8.73
N SER A 228 -1.50 -18.67 8.31
CA SER A 228 -0.90 -17.67 7.43
C SER A 228 -0.62 -18.28 6.06
N TYR A 229 -1.30 -17.77 5.04
CA TYR A 229 -1.10 -18.16 3.66
C TYR A 229 -0.16 -17.18 2.98
N THR A 230 0.69 -17.67 2.08
CA THR A 230 1.46 -16.82 1.16
C THR A 230 0.74 -16.72 -0.16
N ARG A 231 0.48 -15.51 -0.66
CA ARG A 231 -0.12 -15.32 -1.98
C ARG A 231 0.87 -15.81 -3.04
N ALA A 232 0.44 -16.77 -3.85
CA ALA A 232 1.13 -17.14 -5.07
C ALA A 232 0.82 -16.09 -6.13
N SER A 233 1.69 -15.09 -6.22
CA SER A 233 1.72 -14.14 -7.32
C SER A 233 2.71 -14.68 -8.35
N PRO A 234 2.25 -15.35 -9.43
CA PRO A 234 3.16 -15.74 -10.51
C PRO A 234 3.90 -14.48 -11.02
N PRO A 235 5.17 -14.62 -11.41
CA PRO A 235 5.92 -13.50 -11.94
C PRO A 235 5.17 -12.96 -13.17
N LEU A 236 5.23 -11.64 -13.36
CA LEU A 236 4.75 -11.06 -14.60
C LEU A 236 5.56 -11.67 -15.75
N PRO A 237 4.91 -12.02 -16.88
CA PRO A 237 5.62 -12.54 -18.03
C PRO A 237 6.64 -11.50 -18.54
N ALA A 238 7.80 -11.95 -19.03
CA ALA A 238 8.86 -11.06 -19.47
C ALA A 238 8.42 -10.15 -20.65
N ASP A 239 7.44 -10.59 -21.42
CA ASP A 239 6.76 -9.89 -22.51
C ASP A 239 5.43 -9.25 -22.08
N PHE A 240 5.29 -8.90 -20.79
CA PHE A 240 4.10 -8.27 -20.22
C PHE A 240 3.61 -7.08 -21.06
N THR A 241 2.44 -7.22 -21.66
CA THR A 241 1.75 -6.16 -22.40
C THR A 241 0.29 -6.09 -21.98
N GLY A 242 -0.37 -4.97 -22.23
CA GLY A 242 -1.79 -4.84 -21.91
C GLY A 242 -2.27 -3.40 -21.75
N ARG A 243 -3.59 -3.27 -21.63
CA ARG A 243 -4.28 -2.00 -21.47
C ARG A 243 -5.12 -2.08 -20.21
N TYR A 244 -4.82 -1.20 -19.27
CA TYR A 244 -5.40 -1.25 -17.93
C TYR A 244 -5.95 0.13 -17.56
N GLU A 245 -7.13 0.18 -16.94
CA GLU A 245 -7.83 1.40 -16.54
C GLU A 245 -8.30 1.34 -15.09
N ILE A 246 -8.16 2.44 -14.36
CA ILE A 246 -8.78 2.66 -13.05
C ILE A 246 -9.35 4.08 -13.00
N THR A 247 -10.42 4.29 -12.23
CA THR A 247 -10.94 5.63 -11.92
C THR A 247 -10.72 5.90 -10.44
N VAL A 248 -9.98 6.96 -10.12
CA VAL A 248 -9.71 7.39 -8.75
C VAL A 248 -10.16 8.84 -8.59
N ALA A 249 -10.99 9.12 -7.59
CA ALA A 249 -11.55 10.46 -7.34
C ALA A 249 -12.18 11.12 -8.59
N GLY A 250 -12.87 10.34 -9.42
CA GLY A 250 -13.51 10.81 -10.66
C GLY A 250 -12.54 11.02 -11.84
N VAL A 251 -11.23 10.86 -11.64
CA VAL A 251 -10.22 10.94 -12.71
C VAL A 251 -9.93 9.54 -13.22
N ARG A 252 -9.99 9.39 -14.54
CA ARG A 252 -9.66 8.13 -15.22
C ARG A 252 -8.16 8.07 -15.51
N HIS A 253 -7.54 6.96 -15.12
CA HIS A 253 -6.13 6.65 -15.29
C HIS A 253 -6.00 5.40 -16.18
N ARG A 254 -5.17 5.45 -17.22
CA ARG A 254 -4.90 4.31 -18.09
C ARG A 254 -3.41 4.03 -18.21
N LEU A 255 -3.06 2.76 -18.14
CA LEU A 255 -1.72 2.24 -18.42
C LEU A 255 -1.76 1.40 -19.67
N LEU A 256 -0.94 1.76 -20.66
CA LEU A 256 -0.78 1.01 -21.89
C LEU A 256 0.67 0.50 -21.96
N PHE A 257 0.85 -0.79 -21.70
CA PHE A 257 2.12 -1.49 -21.81
C PHE A 257 2.24 -2.10 -23.21
N THR A 258 3.31 -1.76 -23.91
CA THR A 258 3.58 -2.20 -25.28
C THR A 258 4.87 -3.01 -25.37
N PRO A 259 5.07 -3.83 -26.41
CA PRO A 259 6.29 -4.61 -26.58
C PRO A 259 7.54 -3.73 -26.54
N GLY A 260 8.64 -4.27 -26.02
CA GLY A 260 9.92 -3.54 -25.94
C GLY A 260 10.04 -2.57 -24.75
N GLY A 261 9.24 -2.76 -23.70
CA GLY A 261 9.39 -1.99 -22.45
C GLY A 261 8.82 -0.57 -22.52
N GLN A 262 7.95 -0.26 -23.47
CA GLN A 262 7.36 1.07 -23.65
C GLN A 262 5.99 1.20 -22.95
N LEU A 263 5.79 2.27 -22.19
CA LEU A 263 4.57 2.57 -21.44
C LEU A 263 3.96 3.91 -21.90
N ARG A 264 2.64 3.96 -22.01
CA ARG A 264 1.90 5.24 -22.03
C ARG A 264 0.97 5.31 -20.84
N TYR A 265 1.15 6.34 -20.02
CA TYR A 265 0.26 6.67 -18.93
C TYR A 265 -0.68 7.79 -19.38
N VAL A 266 -1.99 7.58 -19.26
CA VAL A 266 -3.00 8.60 -19.60
C VAL A 266 -3.76 8.95 -18.33
N ARG A 267 -3.82 10.24 -17.99
CA ARG A 267 -4.59 10.78 -16.87
C ARG A 267 -5.56 11.81 -17.41
N GLY A 268 -6.86 11.50 -17.41
CA GLY A 268 -7.85 12.36 -18.08
C GLY A 268 -7.47 12.59 -19.55
N THR A 269 -7.09 13.82 -19.89
CA THR A 269 -6.62 14.20 -21.24
C THR A 269 -5.10 14.25 -21.39
N GLN A 270 -4.34 14.17 -20.29
CA GLN A 270 -2.88 14.23 -20.31
C GLN A 270 -2.31 12.87 -20.70
N ILE A 271 -1.33 12.87 -21.61
CA ILE A 271 -0.60 11.67 -22.05
C ILE A 271 0.86 11.84 -21.64
N VAL A 272 1.37 10.87 -20.89
CA VAL A 272 2.73 10.85 -20.35
C VAL A 272 3.45 9.63 -20.92
N PRO A 273 4.51 9.84 -21.72
CA PRO A 273 5.34 8.73 -22.20
C PRO A 273 6.19 8.16 -21.07
N GLY A 274 6.49 6.88 -21.16
CA GLY A 274 7.31 6.20 -20.18
C GLY A 274 7.83 4.86 -20.67
N GLU A 275 8.54 4.20 -19.78
CA GLU A 275 9.11 2.88 -19.96
C GLU A 275 8.73 2.01 -18.77
N TYR A 276 8.77 0.70 -18.95
CA TYR A 276 8.61 -0.25 -17.87
C TYR A 276 9.61 -1.39 -17.98
N GLN A 277 9.94 -1.98 -16.84
CA GLN A 277 10.76 -3.17 -16.71
C GLN A 277 10.08 -4.12 -15.72
N VAL A 278 10.16 -5.41 -16.03
CA VAL A 278 9.62 -6.48 -15.19
C VAL A 278 10.79 -7.30 -14.64
N ASP A 279 10.82 -7.45 -13.31
CA ASP A 279 11.74 -8.34 -12.60
C ASP A 279 10.92 -9.22 -11.65
N GLY A 280 10.56 -10.41 -12.12
CA GLY A 280 9.61 -11.29 -11.44
C GLY A 280 8.24 -10.61 -11.27
N SER A 281 7.79 -10.44 -10.03
CA SER A 281 6.54 -9.72 -9.71
C SER A 281 6.76 -8.21 -9.53
N ILE A 282 7.99 -7.71 -9.70
CA ILE A 282 8.29 -6.29 -9.55
C ILE A 282 8.20 -5.59 -10.90
N LEU A 283 7.26 -4.66 -11.01
CA LEU A 283 7.09 -3.76 -12.14
C LEU A 283 7.76 -2.42 -11.81
N THR A 284 8.83 -2.08 -12.52
CA THR A 284 9.42 -0.75 -12.47
C THR A 284 8.86 0.09 -13.59
N ILE A 285 8.17 1.18 -13.24
CA ILE A 285 7.66 2.18 -14.19
C ILE A 285 8.56 3.41 -14.13
N ALA A 286 8.96 3.89 -15.29
CA ALA A 286 9.67 5.15 -15.48
C ALA A 286 8.81 6.09 -16.33
N LEU A 287 8.42 7.25 -15.81
CA LEU A 287 7.65 8.26 -16.57
C LEU A 287 8.53 9.47 -16.84
N ARG A 288 8.36 10.09 -18.01
CA ARG A 288 9.10 11.29 -18.42
C ARG A 288 8.18 12.50 -18.49
N ASP A 289 8.58 13.61 -17.86
CA ASP A 289 7.83 14.87 -17.92
C ASP A 289 8.10 15.67 -19.19
N ALA A 290 7.47 16.84 -19.29
CA ALA A 290 7.59 17.70 -20.47
C ALA A 290 9.01 18.27 -20.60
N GLU A 291 9.71 18.41 -19.49
CA GLU A 291 11.08 18.91 -19.34
C GLU A 291 12.13 17.82 -19.59
N GLY A 292 11.72 16.55 -19.62
CA GLY A 292 12.56 15.39 -19.92
C GLY A 292 13.10 14.66 -18.69
N GLU A 293 12.76 15.09 -17.47
CA GLU A 293 13.12 14.41 -16.23
C GLU A 293 12.40 13.07 -16.11
N VAL A 294 13.10 12.09 -15.55
CA VAL A 294 12.60 10.71 -15.45
C VAL A 294 12.35 10.35 -14.00
N GLU A 295 11.09 10.16 -13.66
CA GLU A 295 10.70 9.62 -12.37
C GLU A 295 10.57 8.10 -12.47
N ARG A 296 10.98 7.36 -11.43
CA ARG A 296 10.86 5.91 -11.35
C ARG A 296 10.09 5.46 -10.13
N ARG A 297 9.27 4.43 -10.28
CA ARG A 297 8.54 3.77 -9.20
C ARG A 297 8.58 2.27 -9.44
N ARG A 298 8.95 1.50 -8.41
CA ARG A 298 8.83 0.04 -8.41
C ARG A 298 7.57 -0.35 -7.65
N LEU A 299 6.77 -1.18 -8.29
CA LEU A 299 5.51 -1.66 -7.77
C LEU A 299 5.63 -3.17 -7.72
N LEU A 300 5.03 -3.78 -6.71
CA LEU A 300 4.66 -5.17 -6.88
C LEU A 300 3.44 -5.20 -7.80
N ALA A 301 3.45 -6.09 -8.78
CA ALA A 301 2.42 -6.20 -9.78
C ALA A 301 1.96 -7.65 -9.91
N GLU A 302 0.65 -7.81 -10.05
CA GLU A 302 0.00 -9.10 -10.26
C GLU A 302 -1.03 -8.99 -11.37
N LEU A 303 -0.96 -9.93 -12.31
CA LEU A 303 -2.00 -10.12 -13.32
C LEU A 303 -3.18 -10.86 -12.70
N LEU A 304 -4.34 -10.24 -12.76
CA LEU A 304 -5.62 -10.84 -12.43
C LEU A 304 -6.34 -11.23 -13.74
N PRO A 305 -7.29 -12.18 -13.72
CA PRO A 305 -8.04 -12.56 -14.92
C PRO A 305 -8.71 -11.38 -15.64
N ASP A 306 -9.07 -10.33 -14.91
CA ASP A 306 -9.76 -9.14 -15.41
C ASP A 306 -8.92 -7.86 -15.34
N GLY A 307 -7.62 -7.93 -15.02
CA GLY A 307 -6.86 -6.71 -14.84
C GLY A 307 -5.45 -6.85 -14.26
N LEU A 308 -4.99 -5.74 -13.68
CA LEU A 308 -3.66 -5.58 -13.10
C LEU A 308 -3.79 -4.99 -11.70
N LEU A 309 -3.27 -5.71 -10.72
CA LEU A 309 -3.10 -5.21 -9.36
C LEU A 309 -1.71 -4.59 -9.24
N LEU A 310 -1.63 -3.32 -8.83
CA LEU A 310 -0.38 -2.63 -8.54
C LEU A 310 -0.33 -2.29 -7.06
N VAL A 311 0.80 -2.56 -6.45
CA VAL A 311 1.03 -2.40 -5.02
C VAL A 311 2.26 -1.56 -4.81
N ARG A 312 2.13 -0.54 -3.97
CA ARG A 312 3.24 0.31 -3.57
C ARG A 312 4.18 -0.45 -2.64
N LEU A 313 5.45 -0.53 -3.03
CA LEU A 313 6.48 -1.04 -2.12
C LEU A 313 6.79 0.00 -1.03
N PRO A 314 7.06 -0.44 0.22
CA PRO A 314 7.27 0.46 1.35
C PRO A 314 8.58 1.26 1.28
N ASP A 315 9.57 0.83 0.49
CA ASP A 315 10.89 1.45 0.38
C ASP A 315 10.97 2.61 -0.63
N GLN A 316 9.83 3.08 -1.15
CA GLN A 316 9.79 3.99 -2.28
C GLN A 316 9.70 5.46 -1.87
N HIS A 317 10.79 6.19 -2.06
CA HIS A 317 10.78 7.64 -2.18
C HIS A 317 10.19 8.02 -3.55
N LEU A 318 8.98 8.55 -3.55
CA LEU A 318 8.37 9.08 -4.77
C LEU A 318 8.99 10.43 -5.12
N ALA A 319 9.48 10.57 -6.35
CA ALA A 319 9.65 11.87 -6.98
C ALA A 319 8.26 12.49 -7.29
N VAL A 320 8.22 13.80 -7.47
CA VAL A 320 7.18 14.71 -6.96
C VAL A 320 6.05 15.01 -7.96
N ASP A 321 6.15 14.63 -9.23
CA ASP A 321 5.24 15.15 -10.26
C ASP A 321 4.39 14.08 -10.98
N LEU A 322 4.98 13.24 -11.82
CA LEU A 322 4.20 12.36 -12.70
C LEU A 322 3.75 11.07 -12.04
N LEU A 323 4.64 10.47 -11.25
CA LEU A 323 4.36 9.19 -10.61
C LEU A 323 3.52 9.36 -9.36
N ALA A 324 3.61 10.49 -8.66
CA ALA A 324 2.81 10.77 -7.46
C ALA A 324 1.31 10.53 -7.68
N GLU A 325 0.80 10.83 -8.88
CA GLU A 325 -0.60 10.67 -9.24
C GLU A 325 -0.94 9.35 -9.94
N LEU A 326 0.05 8.51 -10.25
CA LEU A 326 -0.18 7.17 -10.76
C LEU A 326 -0.71 6.29 -9.60
N PRO A 327 -1.92 5.71 -9.69
CA PRO A 327 -2.40 4.80 -8.67
C PRO A 327 -1.48 3.57 -8.50
N PRO A 328 -1.16 3.16 -7.27
CA PRO A 328 -1.71 3.68 -6.01
C PRO A 328 -1.12 5.04 -5.56
N VAL A 329 -2.00 6.03 -5.33
CA VAL A 329 -1.67 7.39 -4.87
C VAL A 329 -1.86 7.51 -3.36
N SER A 330 -3.04 7.10 -2.89
CA SER A 330 -3.43 6.95 -1.48
C SER A 330 -3.84 5.50 -1.27
N GLY A 331 -3.15 4.79 -0.38
CA GLY A 331 -3.32 3.34 -0.20
C GLY A 331 -2.13 2.54 -0.70
N ALA A 332 -2.03 1.29 -0.23
CA ALA A 332 -0.95 0.39 -0.65
C ALA A 332 -1.23 -0.27 -2.00
N VAL A 333 -2.46 -0.20 -2.52
CA VAL A 333 -2.94 -1.04 -3.63
C VAL A 333 -3.78 -0.22 -4.62
N ALA A 334 -3.66 -0.51 -5.92
CA ALA A 334 -4.53 -0.02 -6.97
C ALA A 334 -4.87 -1.16 -7.94
N ARG A 335 -6.16 -1.34 -8.23
CA ARG A 335 -6.63 -2.35 -9.17
C ARG A 335 -7.10 -1.70 -10.47
N TYR A 336 -6.40 -1.99 -11.54
CA TYR A 336 -6.77 -1.60 -12.88
C TYR A 336 -7.52 -2.75 -13.56
N ARG A 337 -8.55 -2.43 -14.34
CA ARG A 337 -9.30 -3.38 -15.18
C ARG A 337 -8.79 -3.36 -16.61
N THR A 338 -8.85 -4.49 -17.29
CA THR A 338 -8.60 -4.54 -18.74
C THR A 338 -9.69 -3.80 -19.51
N TRP A 339 -9.35 -3.11 -20.61
CA TRP A 339 -10.29 -2.34 -21.44
C TRP A 339 -9.98 -2.38 -22.93
#